data_AF-A0A8T4YSK6-F1
#
_entry.id   AF-A0A8T4YSK6-F1
#
_cell.length_a   1.000
_cell.length_b   1.000
_cell.length_c   1.000
_cell.angle_alpha   90.00
_cell.angle_beta   90.00
_cell.angle_gamma   90.00
#
_symmetry.space_group_name_H-M   'P 1'
#
loop_
_entity.id
_entity.type
_entity.pdbx_description
1 polymer ?
#
loop_
_entity_poly.entity_id
_entity_poly.type
_entity_poly.pdbx_seq_one_letter_code
_entity_poly.pdbx_strand_id
1 'polypeptide(L)'
;MYNVEEEIMKLLHKEAVTPDEVAKRFRLSWPRANGHLLKLVGEGKASLVRKGCVNGYHEVYAFYVFRVPKWVRPRSLEELSDELAEYFQKGVSAAEMIERERRKA
;
A
#
# COMPACT_ATOMS: atom_id res chain seq x y z
N MET A 1 10.79 5.39 -27.74
CA MET A 1 9.32 5.42 -27.68
C MET A 1 8.95 5.55 -26.20
N TYR A 2 8.29 6.63 -25.80
CA TYR A 2 8.00 6.91 -24.39
C TYR A 2 6.88 5.98 -23.91
N ASN A 3 7.19 5.05 -22.99
CA ASN A 3 6.21 4.10 -22.49
C ASN A 3 5.45 4.70 -21.29
N VAL A 4 4.28 5.27 -21.59
CA VAL A 4 3.38 5.89 -20.60
C VAL A 4 3.02 4.91 -19.48
N GLU A 5 2.89 3.62 -19.77
CA GLU A 5 2.47 2.61 -18.79
C GLU A 5 3.56 2.32 -17.76
N GLU A 6 4.84 2.28 -18.17
CA GLU A 6 5.97 2.13 -17.24
C GLU A 6 6.08 3.32 -16.28
N GLU A 7 5.85 4.53 -16.77
CA GLU A 7 5.88 5.71 -15.92
C GLU A 7 4.67 5.79 -14.98
N ILE A 8 3.48 5.37 -15.44
CA ILE A 8 2.31 5.22 -14.54
C ILE A 8 2.60 4.18 -13.46
N MET A 9 3.25 3.05 -13.78
CA MET A 9 3.66 2.06 -12.79
C MET A 9 4.63 2.63 -11.75
N LYS A 10 5.62 3.44 -12.17
CA LYS A 10 6.52 4.13 -11.22
C LYS A 10 5.79 5.08 -10.27
N LEU A 11 4.65 5.63 -10.68
CA LEU A 11 3.79 6.43 -9.81
C LEU A 11 3.01 5.56 -8.84
N LEU A 12 2.37 4.50 -9.36
CA LEU A 12 1.60 3.54 -8.56
C LEU A 12 2.45 2.85 -7.48
N HIS A 13 3.75 2.67 -7.74
CA HIS A 13 4.71 2.14 -6.76
C HIS A 13 4.93 3.05 -5.55
N LYS A 14 4.73 4.37 -5.72
CA LYS A 14 4.94 5.37 -4.67
C LYS A 14 3.66 5.67 -3.92
N GLU A 15 2.55 5.81 -4.64
CA GLU A 15 1.28 6.25 -4.08
C GLU A 15 0.09 5.80 -4.92
N ALA A 16 -1.09 5.80 -4.31
CA ALA A 16 -2.33 5.62 -5.05
C ALA A 16 -2.62 6.88 -5.89
N VAL A 17 -3.10 6.70 -7.12
CA VAL A 17 -3.37 7.79 -8.06
C VAL A 17 -4.77 7.71 -8.65
N THR A 18 -5.28 8.85 -9.07
CA THR A 18 -6.56 9.00 -9.77
C THR A 18 -6.36 9.21 -11.27
N PRO A 19 -7.37 8.92 -12.12
CA PRO A 19 -7.30 9.23 -13.55
C PRO A 19 -7.01 10.71 -13.84
N ASP A 20 -7.53 11.62 -13.01
CA ASP A 20 -7.28 13.06 -13.13
C ASP A 20 -5.82 13.45 -12.87
N GLU A 21 -5.18 12.86 -11.88
CA GLU A 21 -3.76 13.07 -11.60
C GLU A 21 -2.88 12.54 -12.72
N VAL A 22 -3.19 11.35 -13.24
CA VAL A 22 -2.49 10.75 -14.39
C VAL A 22 -2.68 11.61 -15.63
N ALA A 23 -3.90 12.07 -15.91
CA ALA A 23 -4.18 12.95 -17.05
C ALA A 23 -3.37 14.24 -17.01
N LYS A 24 -3.33 14.91 -15.84
CA LYS A 24 -2.54 16.14 -15.64
C LYS A 24 -1.04 15.89 -15.78
N ARG A 25 -0.52 14.83 -15.17
CA ARG A 25 0.93 14.56 -15.10
C ARG A 25 1.53 14.13 -16.44
N PHE A 26 0.79 13.35 -17.22
CA PHE A 26 1.23 12.86 -18.53
C PHE A 26 0.67 13.66 -19.72
N ARG A 27 -0.06 14.76 -19.46
CA ARG A 27 -0.72 15.58 -20.48
C ARG A 27 -1.60 14.74 -21.42
N LEU A 28 -2.36 13.82 -20.83
CA LEU A 28 -3.30 12.95 -21.55
C LEU A 28 -4.72 13.47 -21.36
N SER A 29 -5.61 13.10 -22.29
CA SER A 29 -7.04 13.26 -22.03
C SER A 29 -7.48 12.30 -20.92
N TRP A 30 -8.47 12.71 -20.14
CA TRP A 30 -9.01 11.90 -19.05
C TRP A 30 -9.38 10.47 -19.51
N PRO A 31 -10.06 10.25 -20.66
CA PRO A 31 -10.39 8.90 -21.11
C PRO A 31 -9.16 8.04 -21.43
N ARG A 32 -8.08 8.64 -21.94
CA ARG A 32 -6.83 7.92 -22.22
C ARG A 32 -6.13 7.52 -20.92
N ALA A 33 -6.04 8.44 -19.96
CA ALA A 33 -5.47 8.13 -18.64
C ALA A 33 -6.24 7.00 -17.95
N ASN A 34 -7.58 7.07 -17.95
CA ASN A 34 -8.44 6.02 -17.41
C ASN A 34 -8.27 4.69 -18.17
N GLY A 35 -8.13 4.74 -19.50
CA GLY A 35 -7.87 3.56 -20.33
C GLY A 35 -6.56 2.85 -19.97
N HIS A 36 -5.46 3.58 -19.79
CA HIS A 36 -4.19 3.00 -19.35
C HIS A 36 -4.28 2.38 -17.96
N LEU A 37 -4.95 3.04 -17.02
CA LEU A 37 -5.14 2.52 -15.66
C LEU A 37 -5.99 1.25 -15.65
N LEU A 38 -7.10 1.22 -16.40
CA LEU A 38 -7.93 0.02 -16.55
C LEU A 38 -7.19 -1.12 -17.24
N LYS A 39 -6.32 -0.83 -18.21
CA LYS A 39 -5.45 -1.83 -18.83
C LYS A 39 -4.50 -2.45 -17.79
N LEU A 40 -3.83 -1.63 -16.96
CA LEU A 40 -2.97 -2.11 -15.88
C LEU A 40 -3.73 -2.96 -14.85
N VAL A 41 -5.00 -2.63 -14.60
CA VAL A 41 -5.89 -3.46 -13.77
C VAL A 41 -6.18 -4.80 -14.46
N GLY A 42 -6.49 -4.79 -15.76
CA GLY A 42 -6.71 -6.01 -16.54
C GLY A 42 -5.48 -6.91 -16.62
N GLU A 43 -4.27 -6.34 -16.56
CA GLU A 43 -3.00 -7.05 -16.49
C GLU A 43 -2.63 -7.54 -15.08
N GLY A 44 -3.44 -7.22 -14.05
CA GLY A 44 -3.18 -7.59 -12.66
C GLY A 44 -2.02 -6.83 -12.00
N LYS A 45 -1.57 -5.71 -12.61
CA LYS A 45 -0.48 -4.87 -12.08
C LYS A 45 -0.99 -3.75 -11.17
N ALA A 46 -2.25 -3.35 -11.35
CA ALA A 46 -2.90 -2.32 -10.55
C ALA A 46 -4.25 -2.82 -10.01
N SER A 47 -4.69 -2.25 -8.90
CA SER A 47 -5.98 -2.54 -8.27
C SER A 47 -6.79 -1.25 -8.22
N LEU A 48 -8.08 -1.37 -8.51
CA LEU A 48 -9.05 -0.29 -8.42
C LEU A 48 -9.71 -0.28 -7.04
N VAL A 49 -9.59 0.84 -6.34
CA VAL A 49 -10.29 1.10 -5.08
C VAL A 49 -11.24 2.27 -5.28
N ARG A 50 -12.51 2.05 -4.97
CA ARG A 50 -13.54 3.10 -5.06
C ARG A 50 -13.64 3.84 -3.74
N LYS A 51 -13.39 5.15 -3.76
CA LYS A 51 -13.58 6.04 -2.61
C LYS A 51 -14.68 7.06 -2.95
N GLY A 52 -15.92 6.72 -2.63
CA GLY A 52 -17.10 7.50 -3.01
C GLY A 52 -17.30 7.56 -4.53
N CYS A 53 -17.25 8.77 -5.09
CA CYS A 53 -17.36 9.02 -6.53
C CYS A 53 -16.02 8.98 -7.27
N VAL A 54 -14.90 8.76 -6.57
CA VAL A 54 -13.56 8.76 -7.15
C VAL A 54 -12.99 7.35 -7.25
N ASN A 55 -12.43 7.05 -8.41
CA ASN A 55 -11.66 5.82 -8.66
C ASN A 55 -10.19 6.09 -8.32
N GLY A 56 -9.68 5.43 -7.28
CA GLY A 56 -8.26 5.41 -6.95
C GLY A 56 -7.62 4.11 -7.43
N TYR A 57 -6.40 4.19 -7.93
CA TYR A 57 -5.63 3.06 -8.42
C TYR A 57 -4.36 2.95 -7.59
N HIS A 58 -4.02 1.74 -7.15
CA HIS A 58 -2.76 1.46 -6.48
C HIS A 58 -2.07 0.25 -7.12
N GLU A 59 -0.76 0.14 -6.97
CA GLU A 59 -0.05 -1.06 -7.42
C GLU A 59 -0.60 -2.30 -6.69
N VAL A 60 -0.78 -3.38 -7.42
CA VAL A 60 -0.97 -4.69 -6.80
C VAL A 60 0.40 -5.11 -6.31
N TYR A 61 0.62 -5.01 -4.99
CA TYR A 61 1.77 -5.66 -4.37
C TYR A 61 1.61 -7.16 -4.58
N ALA A 62 2.25 -7.68 -5.64
CA ALA A 62 2.53 -9.09 -5.75
C ALA A 62 3.19 -9.47 -4.42
N PHE A 63 2.52 -10.32 -3.64
CA PHE A 63 2.95 -10.76 -2.32
C PHE A 63 4.48 -10.79 -2.28
N TYR A 64 5.09 -9.88 -1.53
CA TYR A 64 6.51 -9.96 -1.27
C TYR A 64 6.70 -11.28 -0.52
N VAL A 65 7.02 -12.33 -1.26
CA VAL A 65 7.51 -13.57 -0.67
C VAL A 65 8.90 -13.20 -0.20
N PHE A 66 8.99 -12.69 1.03
CA PHE A 66 10.26 -12.47 1.69
C PHE A 66 10.95 -13.83 1.74
N ARG A 67 11.93 -14.04 0.86
CA ARG A 67 12.81 -15.19 0.95
C ARG A 67 13.66 -14.98 2.17
N VAL A 68 13.19 -15.50 3.30
CA VAL A 68 13.92 -15.48 4.56
C VAL A 68 15.28 -16.14 4.30
N PRO A 69 16.41 -15.43 4.50
CA PRO A 69 17.72 -16.02 4.31
C PRO A 69 17.90 -17.25 5.20
N LYS A 70 18.59 -18.28 4.71
CA LYS A 70 18.74 -19.58 5.40
C LYS A 70 19.43 -19.50 6.76
N TRP A 71 20.12 -18.40 7.06
CA TRP A 71 20.80 -18.15 8.33
C TRP A 71 19.90 -17.50 9.39
N VAL A 72 18.71 -17.02 9.00
CA VAL A 72 17.72 -16.50 9.94
C VAL A 72 17.06 -17.68 10.66
N ARG A 73 17.24 -17.73 11.97
CA ARG A 73 16.50 -18.66 12.82
C ARG A 73 15.17 -18.00 13.19
N PRO A 74 14.02 -18.61 12.87
CA PRO A 74 12.74 -18.10 13.35
C PRO A 74 12.77 -18.11 14.87
N ARG A 75 12.51 -16.95 15.48
CA ARG A 75 12.26 -16.84 16.91
C ARG A 75 10.85 -17.29 17.23
N SER A 76 10.62 -17.78 18.44
CA SER A 76 9.26 -18.10 18.86
C SER A 76 8.46 -16.80 19.04
N LEU A 77 7.14 -16.90 18.93
CA LEU A 77 6.26 -15.76 19.22
C LEU A 77 6.38 -15.34 20.69
N GLU A 78 6.67 -16.27 21.60
CA GLU A 78 6.91 -15.94 23.01
C GLU A 78 8.18 -15.10 23.16
N GLU A 79 9.29 -15.47 22.52
CA GLU A 79 10.55 -14.71 22.57
C GLU A 79 10.38 -13.27 22.07
N LEU A 80 9.60 -13.08 21.00
CA LEU A 80 9.29 -11.75 20.48
C LEU A 80 8.35 -10.96 21.40
N SER A 81 7.39 -11.64 22.03
CA SER A 81 6.48 -11.03 23.00
C SER A 81 7.22 -10.52 24.23
N ASP A 82 8.18 -11.30 24.73
CA ASP A 82 8.99 -10.95 25.90
C ASP A 82 9.90 -9.75 25.61
N GLU A 83 10.52 -9.71 24.42
CA GLU A 83 11.33 -8.56 23.98
C GLU A 83 10.47 -7.29 23.86
N LEU A 84 9.28 -7.41 23.28
CA LEU A 84 8.36 -6.29 23.14
C LEU A 84 7.82 -5.79 24.48
N ALA A 85 7.70 -6.67 25.49
CA ALA A 85 7.24 -6.30 26.82
C ALA A 85 8.15 -5.27 27.51
N GLU A 86 9.43 -5.17 27.13
CA GLU A 86 10.34 -4.13 27.62
C GLU A 86 9.97 -2.72 27.13
N TYR A 87 9.35 -2.63 25.94
CA TYR A 87 8.96 -1.37 25.33
C TYR A 87 7.53 -0.93 25.70
N PHE A 88 6.70 -1.87 26.15
CA PHE A 88 5.37 -1.56 26.67
C PHE A 88 5.47 -1.11 28.13
N GLN A 89 4.86 0.02 28.46
CA GLN A 89 4.76 0.46 29.85
C GLN A 89 4.04 -0.61 30.67
N LYS A 90 4.75 -1.21 31.64
CA LYS A 90 4.18 -2.19 32.58
C LYS A 90 2.91 -1.60 33.20
N GLY A 91 1.77 -2.24 32.92
CA GLY A 91 0.47 -1.86 33.49
C GLY A 91 -0.50 -1.13 32.58
N VAL A 92 -0.16 -0.88 31.30
CA VAL A 92 -1.16 -0.42 30.32
C VAL A 92 -1.64 -1.62 29.52
N SER A 93 -2.89 -2.01 29.71
CA SER A 93 -3.49 -3.08 28.92
C SER A 93 -3.64 -2.66 27.46
N ALA A 94 -3.63 -3.62 26.54
CA ALA A 94 -3.91 -3.36 25.12
C ALA A 94 -5.24 -2.60 24.92
N ALA A 95 -6.24 -2.87 25.77
CA ALA A 95 -7.51 -2.18 25.77
C ALA A 95 -7.38 -0.70 26.17
N GLU A 96 -6.59 -0.38 27.19
CA GLU A 96 -6.34 1.00 27.62
C GLU A 96 -5.53 1.80 26.58
N MET A 97 -4.62 1.14 25.86
CA MET A 97 -3.91 1.73 24.73
C MET A 97 -4.86 2.13 23.60
N ILE A 98 -5.78 1.24 23.22
CA ILE A 98 -6.80 1.51 22.18
C ILE A 98 -7.73 2.66 22.62
N GLU A 99 -8.17 2.65 23.87
CA GLU A 99 -9.05 3.68 24.43
C GLU A 99 -8.37 5.06 24.48
N ARG A 100 -7.07 5.12 24.83
CA ARG A 100 -6.28 6.36 24.83
C ARG A 100 -6.11 6.95 23.43
N GLU A 101 -5.86 6.13 22.43
CA GLU A 101 -5.75 6.59 21.04
C GLU A 101 -7.11 7.07 20.50
N ARG A 102 -8.21 6.40 20.86
CA ARG A 102 -9.57 6.87 20.51
C ARG A 102 -9.94 8.23 21.10
N ARG A 103 -9.41 8.58 22.28
CA ARG A 103 -9.69 9.88 22.93
C ARG A 103 -8.83 11.04 22.40
N LYS A 104 -7.75 10.74 21.65
CA LYS A 104 -6.90 11.76 21.02
C LYS A 104 -7.38 12.15 19.62
N ALA A 105 -8.17 11.30 18.96
CA ALA A 105 -8.81 11.56 17.67
C ALA A 105 -10.11 12.36 17.84
#